data_AF-A0A848IM27-F1
#
_entry.id   AF-A0A848IM27-F1
#
_cell.length_a   1.000
_cell.length_b   1.000
_cell.length_c   1.000
_cell.angle_alpha   90.00
_cell.angle_beta   90.00
_cell.angle_gamma   90.00
#
_symmetry.space_group_name_H-M   'P 1'
#
loop_
_entity.id
_entity.type
_entity.pdbx_description
1 polymer ?
#
loop_
_entity_poly.entity_id
_entity_poly.type
_entity_poly.pdbx_seq_one_letter_code
_entity_poly.pdbx_strand_id
1 'polypeptide(L)'
;MNNLPDSVYVVLATGLTTIAAAVVTTIVTQFFLARAEAKKAVREDTREAKKQQTEWLSKQREIKALKLGELWLAVDLARERLADAGIQSQTGDQILPPPPKDSAASATSAAFSIALLHFPELRPLVYALHAETAKYETGLWFHRLEDEDAMLDRWSAIRTELADAVETASRNLQQH
;
A
#
# COMPACT_ATOMS: atom_id res chain seq x y z
N MET A 1 -64.48 -47.37 41.32
CA MET A 1 -63.19 -46.86 40.81
C MET A 1 -62.81 -47.76 39.64
N ASN A 2 -62.89 -47.25 38.41
CA ASN A 2 -62.62 -48.05 37.21
C ASN A 2 -61.10 -48.18 37.05
N ASN A 3 -60.56 -49.34 37.42
CA ASN A 3 -59.18 -49.70 37.11
C ASN A 3 -59.13 -50.05 35.63
N LEU A 4 -58.37 -49.26 34.86
CA LEU A 4 -58.09 -49.56 33.46
C LEU A 4 -57.34 -50.91 33.38
N PRO A 5 -57.50 -51.69 32.29
CA PRO A 5 -56.79 -52.95 32.12
C PRO A 5 -55.27 -52.73 32.12
N ASP A 6 -54.50 -53.65 32.72
CA ASP A 6 -53.02 -53.58 32.77
C ASP A 6 -52.38 -53.40 31.38
N SER A 7 -53.00 -53.95 30.33
CA SER A 7 -52.57 -53.77 28.95
C SER A 7 -52.63 -52.31 28.46
N VAL A 8 -53.58 -51.52 28.97
CA VAL A 8 -53.71 -50.09 28.65
C VAL A 8 -52.63 -49.28 29.35
N TYR A 9 -52.26 -49.65 30.59
CA TYR A 9 -51.15 -49.02 31.31
C TYR A 9 -49.79 -49.31 30.67
N VAL A 10 -49.56 -50.52 30.16
CA VAL A 10 -48.32 -50.87 29.44
C VAL A 10 -48.19 -50.09 28.13
N VAL A 11 -49.28 -49.94 27.37
CA VAL A 11 -49.30 -49.14 26.12
C VAL A 11 -49.08 -47.65 26.39
N LEU A 12 -49.68 -47.10 27.46
CA LEU A 12 -49.45 -45.72 27.89
C LEU A 12 -48.00 -45.50 28.35
N ALA A 13 -47.45 -46.41 29.14
CA ALA A 13 -46.08 -46.31 29.64
C ALA A 13 -45.05 -46.41 28.50
N THR A 14 -45.23 -47.36 27.58
CA THR A 14 -44.37 -47.46 26.38
C THR A 14 -44.49 -46.22 25.51
N GLY A 15 -45.70 -45.77 25.18
CA GLY A 15 -45.92 -44.53 24.40
C GLY A 15 -45.27 -43.28 25.03
N LEU A 16 -45.36 -43.12 26.35
CA LEU A 16 -44.70 -42.03 27.08
C LEU A 16 -43.17 -42.13 26.99
N THR A 17 -42.60 -43.33 27.11
CA THR A 17 -41.14 -43.52 26.98
C THR A 17 -40.64 -43.25 25.56
N THR A 18 -41.38 -43.63 24.52
CA THR A 18 -41.00 -43.33 23.12
C THR A 18 -41.07 -41.85 22.82
N ILE A 19 -42.10 -41.16 23.29
CA ILE A 19 -42.24 -39.70 23.14
C ILE A 19 -41.12 -38.98 23.90
N ALA A 20 -40.85 -39.38 25.14
CA ALA A 20 -39.76 -38.81 25.93
C ALA A 20 -38.39 -39.04 25.27
N ALA A 21 -38.13 -40.25 24.75
CA ALA A 21 -36.90 -40.56 24.05
C ALA A 21 -36.74 -39.75 22.74
N ALA A 22 -37.83 -39.55 21.99
CA ALA A 22 -37.84 -38.74 20.78
C ALA A 22 -37.61 -37.25 21.05
N VAL A 23 -38.21 -36.70 22.12
CA VAL A 23 -38.00 -35.32 22.55
C VAL A 23 -36.55 -35.10 22.98
N VAL A 24 -35.99 -36.01 23.77
CA VAL A 24 -34.58 -35.91 24.21
C VAL A 24 -33.62 -36.01 23.04
N THR A 25 -33.82 -36.97 22.12
CA THR A 25 -32.97 -37.07 20.92
C THR A 25 -33.08 -35.82 20.04
N THR A 26 -34.27 -35.24 19.88
CA THR A 26 -34.45 -34.00 19.12
C THR A 26 -33.72 -32.82 19.75
N ILE A 27 -33.85 -32.63 21.08
CA ILE A 27 -33.17 -31.55 21.82
C ILE A 27 -31.64 -31.71 21.74
N VAL A 28 -31.15 -32.93 21.94
CA VAL A 28 -29.71 -33.23 21.88
C VAL A 28 -29.17 -33.00 20.46
N THR A 29 -29.92 -33.41 19.44
CA THR A 29 -29.54 -33.20 18.03
C THR A 29 -29.50 -31.71 17.68
N GLN A 30 -30.51 -30.93 18.09
CA GLN A 30 -30.51 -29.47 17.89
C GLN A 30 -29.35 -28.80 18.62
N PHE A 31 -29.01 -29.24 19.83
CA PHE A 31 -27.86 -28.71 20.57
C PHE A 31 -26.53 -28.99 19.86
N PHE A 32 -26.34 -30.20 19.34
CA PHE A 32 -25.13 -30.54 18.58
C PHE A 32 -25.04 -29.80 17.25
N LEU A 33 -26.17 -29.64 16.54
CA LEU A 33 -26.25 -28.85 15.31
C LEU A 33 -25.90 -27.38 15.58
N ALA A 34 -26.52 -26.76 16.58
CA ALA A 34 -26.23 -25.38 16.97
C ALA A 34 -24.75 -25.19 17.36
N ARG A 35 -24.16 -26.16 18.08
CA ARG A 35 -22.74 -26.12 18.45
C ARG A 35 -21.80 -26.31 17.25
N ALA A 36 -22.19 -27.13 16.29
CA ALA A 36 -21.44 -27.34 15.05
C ALA A 36 -21.51 -26.11 14.13
N GLU A 37 -22.68 -25.48 14.01
CA GLU A 37 -22.90 -24.24 13.27
C GLU A 37 -22.15 -23.08 13.91
N ALA A 38 -22.20 -22.92 15.24
CA ALA A 38 -21.43 -21.89 15.94
C ALA A 38 -19.91 -22.05 15.71
N LYS A 39 -19.39 -23.28 15.72
CA LYS A 39 -17.97 -23.55 15.41
C LYS A 39 -17.63 -23.28 13.94
N LYS A 40 -18.57 -23.51 13.01
CA LYS A 40 -18.38 -23.18 11.59
C LYS A 40 -18.37 -21.68 11.37
N ALA A 41 -19.32 -20.95 11.97
CA ALA A 41 -19.39 -19.49 11.90
C ALA A 41 -18.08 -18.83 12.38
N VAL A 42 -17.55 -19.24 13.54
CA VAL A 42 -16.26 -18.72 14.04
C VAL A 42 -15.08 -19.03 13.10
N ARG A 43 -15.09 -20.20 12.45
CA ARG A 43 -14.05 -20.55 11.45
C ARG A 43 -14.21 -19.77 10.16
N GLU A 44 -15.43 -19.44 9.78
CA GLU A 44 -15.75 -18.64 8.61
C GLU A 44 -15.36 -17.18 8.84
N ASP A 45 -15.74 -16.59 9.99
CA ASP A 45 -15.33 -15.24 10.40
C ASP A 45 -13.80 -15.09 10.43
N THR A 46 -13.09 -16.07 11.00
CA THR A 46 -11.61 -16.03 11.04
C THR A 46 -10.98 -16.21 9.66
N ARG A 47 -11.63 -16.93 8.75
CA ARG A 47 -11.19 -17.07 7.35
C ARG A 47 -11.45 -15.79 6.57
N GLU A 48 -12.60 -15.15 6.76
CA GLU A 48 -12.94 -13.87 6.15
C GLU A 48 -12.04 -12.76 6.64
N ALA A 49 -11.77 -12.67 7.95
CA ALA A 49 -10.84 -11.69 8.51
C ALA A 49 -9.42 -11.84 7.92
N LYS A 50 -8.92 -13.08 7.80
CA LYS A 50 -7.63 -13.35 7.13
C LYS A 50 -7.67 -12.95 5.66
N LYS A 51 -8.77 -13.25 4.96
CA LYS A 51 -8.94 -12.89 3.55
C LYS A 51 -8.94 -11.36 3.37
N GLN A 52 -9.69 -10.64 4.18
CA GLN A 52 -9.73 -9.18 4.20
C GLN A 52 -8.34 -8.59 4.50
N GLN A 53 -7.61 -9.18 5.45
CA GLN A 53 -6.25 -8.77 5.76
C GLN A 53 -5.31 -8.97 4.56
N THR A 54 -5.37 -10.13 3.89
CA THR A 54 -4.56 -10.38 2.69
C THR A 54 -4.91 -9.46 1.53
N GLU A 55 -6.20 -9.21 1.30
CA GLU A 55 -6.67 -8.30 0.25
C GLU A 55 -6.24 -6.85 0.54
N TRP A 56 -6.32 -6.42 1.80
CA TRP A 56 -5.85 -5.11 2.23
C TRP A 56 -4.34 -4.95 2.03
N LEU A 57 -3.54 -5.95 2.42
CA LEU A 57 -2.09 -5.95 2.19
C LEU A 57 -1.74 -5.90 0.69
N SER A 58 -2.45 -6.66 -0.14
CA SER A 58 -2.27 -6.64 -1.60
C SER A 58 -2.52 -5.24 -2.16
N LYS A 59 -3.65 -4.60 -1.78
CA LYS A 59 -3.97 -3.24 -2.20
C LYS A 59 -2.93 -2.22 -1.74
N GLN A 60 -2.42 -2.35 -0.52
CA GLN A 60 -1.35 -1.47 -0.02
C GLN A 60 -0.07 -1.61 -0.85
N ARG A 61 0.26 -2.82 -1.30
CA ARG A 61 1.43 -3.04 -2.19
C ARG A 61 1.23 -2.43 -3.56
N GLU A 62 0.05 -2.59 -4.15
CA GLU A 62 -0.29 -1.97 -5.44
C GLU A 62 -0.18 -0.44 -5.35
N ILE A 63 -0.72 0.16 -4.29
CA ILE A 63 -0.59 1.60 -4.03
C ILE A 63 0.89 2.00 -3.91
N LYS A 64 1.68 1.25 -3.14
CA LYS A 64 3.13 1.52 -3.03
C LYS A 64 3.81 1.41 -4.40
N ALA A 65 3.57 0.36 -5.17
CA ALA A 65 4.16 0.21 -6.50
C ALA A 65 3.82 1.41 -7.42
N LEU A 66 2.57 1.87 -7.41
CA LEU A 66 2.16 3.08 -8.13
C LEU A 66 2.90 4.32 -7.65
N LYS A 67 3.02 4.52 -6.33
CA LYS A 67 3.76 5.65 -5.75
C LYS A 67 5.25 5.62 -6.07
N LEU A 68 5.84 4.44 -6.16
CA LEU A 68 7.24 4.30 -6.58
C LEU A 68 7.41 4.71 -8.05
N GLY A 69 6.46 4.36 -8.91
CA GLY A 69 6.41 4.82 -10.30
C GLY A 69 6.22 6.33 -10.42
N GLU A 70 5.29 6.92 -9.66
CA GLU A 70 5.08 8.38 -9.61
C GLU A 70 6.33 9.14 -9.15
N LEU A 71 7.04 8.61 -8.14
CA LEU A 71 8.30 9.18 -7.66
C LEU A 71 9.34 9.20 -8.78
N TRP A 72 9.52 8.07 -9.47
CA TRP A 72 10.52 7.97 -10.52
C TRP A 72 10.18 8.86 -11.73
N LEU A 73 8.90 8.94 -12.10
CA LEU A 73 8.43 9.83 -13.15
C LEU A 73 8.72 11.30 -12.83
N ALA A 74 8.56 11.71 -11.57
CA ALA A 74 8.91 13.06 -11.13
C ALA A 74 10.43 13.33 -11.18
N VAL A 75 11.26 12.32 -10.92
CA VAL A 75 12.73 12.41 -11.06
C VAL A 75 13.12 12.55 -12.53
N ASP A 76 12.53 11.76 -13.44
CA ASP A 76 12.83 11.87 -14.87
C ASP A 76 12.32 13.20 -15.45
N LEU A 77 11.16 13.69 -15.01
CA LEU A 77 10.67 15.02 -15.37
C LEU A 77 11.63 16.14 -14.91
N ALA A 78 12.25 15.99 -13.73
CA ALA A 78 13.27 16.94 -13.28
C ALA A 78 14.49 16.94 -14.20
N ARG A 79 14.91 15.78 -14.71
CA ARG A 79 16.01 15.65 -15.66
C ARG A 79 15.73 16.39 -16.96
N GLU A 80 14.55 16.20 -17.52
CA GLU A 80 14.13 16.86 -18.76
C GLU A 80 14.13 18.38 -18.59
N ARG A 81 13.56 18.86 -17.47
CA ARG A 81 13.52 20.29 -17.14
C ARG A 81 14.91 20.90 -16.89
N LEU A 82 15.84 20.15 -16.29
CA LEU A 82 17.23 20.59 -16.15
C LEU A 82 17.91 20.78 -17.51
N ALA A 83 17.70 19.83 -18.43
CA ALA A 83 18.25 19.93 -19.78
C ALA A 83 17.68 21.14 -20.54
N ASP A 84 16.36 21.37 -20.43
CA ASP A 84 15.68 22.53 -21.03
C ASP A 84 16.22 23.85 -20.44
N ALA A 85 16.41 23.92 -19.12
CA ALA A 85 16.98 25.10 -18.45
C ALA A 85 18.41 25.39 -18.92
N GLY A 86 19.24 24.36 -19.12
CA GLY A 86 20.58 24.50 -19.70
C GLY A 86 20.55 25.12 -21.10
N ILE A 87 19.68 24.63 -21.98
CA ILE A 87 19.51 25.17 -23.35
C ILE A 87 19.03 26.62 -23.32
N GLN A 88 18.02 26.93 -22.49
CA GLN A 88 17.48 28.29 -22.36
C GLN A 88 18.53 29.28 -21.85
N SER A 89 19.36 28.86 -20.90
CA SER A 89 20.44 29.71 -20.36
C SER A 89 21.48 30.11 -21.43
N GLN A 90 21.74 29.24 -22.41
CA GLN A 90 22.71 29.48 -23.49
C GLN A 90 22.17 30.39 -24.60
N THR A 91 20.84 30.46 -24.77
CA THR A 91 20.21 31.19 -25.88
C THR A 91 20.14 32.71 -25.64
N GLY A 92 20.54 33.21 -24.46
CA GLY A 92 20.80 34.64 -24.22
C GLY A 92 19.58 35.56 -24.08
N ASP A 93 18.34 35.06 -24.19
CA ASP A 93 17.10 35.83 -23.97
C ASP A 93 16.83 36.02 -22.46
N GLN A 94 17.67 36.83 -21.81
CA GLN A 94 17.72 37.09 -20.36
C GLN A 94 16.56 37.96 -19.80
N ILE A 95 15.39 38.03 -20.45
CA ILE A 95 14.28 38.90 -20.01
C ILE A 95 13.12 38.11 -19.38
N LEU A 96 13.11 36.78 -19.45
CA LEU A 96 11.97 36.02 -18.95
C LEU A 96 12.07 35.79 -17.43
N PRO A 97 11.00 36.11 -16.65
CA PRO A 97 10.92 35.74 -15.25
C PRO A 97 10.98 34.21 -15.11
N PRO A 98 11.41 33.67 -13.96
CA PRO A 98 11.55 32.23 -13.77
C PRO A 98 10.23 31.52 -14.09
N PRO A 99 10.24 30.33 -14.72
CA PRO A 99 9.01 29.59 -14.99
C PRO A 99 8.27 29.35 -13.67
N PRO A 100 7.03 29.87 -13.47
CA PRO A 100 6.42 29.90 -12.15
C PRO A 100 5.82 28.57 -11.66
N LYS A 101 5.92 27.47 -12.43
CA LYS A 101 5.26 26.19 -12.08
C LYS A 101 6.04 24.94 -12.51
N ASP A 102 6.90 25.03 -13.51
CA ASP A 102 7.50 23.87 -14.17
C ASP A 102 9.03 23.80 -14.05
N SER A 103 9.59 24.15 -12.89
CA SER A 103 11.02 23.97 -12.63
C SER A 103 11.40 22.51 -12.34
N ALA A 104 12.66 22.16 -12.51
CA ALA A 104 13.20 20.88 -12.09
C ALA A 104 13.20 20.73 -10.55
N ALA A 105 13.43 21.81 -9.81
CA ALA A 105 13.32 21.80 -8.36
C ALA A 105 11.87 21.51 -7.89
N SER A 106 10.86 21.97 -8.63
CA SER A 106 9.46 21.65 -8.31
C SER A 106 9.14 20.17 -8.57
N ALA A 107 9.67 19.59 -9.65
CA ALA A 107 9.53 18.17 -9.95
C ALA A 107 10.23 17.28 -8.89
N THR A 108 11.45 17.61 -8.48
CA THR A 108 12.13 16.89 -7.39
C THR A 108 11.46 17.08 -6.03
N SER A 109 10.83 18.23 -5.77
CA SER A 109 10.02 18.45 -4.56
C SER A 109 8.78 17.56 -4.51
N ALA A 110 8.14 17.31 -5.66
CA ALA A 110 7.05 16.33 -5.76
C ALA A 110 7.55 14.91 -5.46
N ALA A 111 8.69 14.50 -6.02
CA ALA A 111 9.33 13.23 -5.71
C ALA A 111 9.64 13.11 -4.20
N PHE A 112 10.16 14.18 -3.59
CA PHE A 112 10.48 14.19 -2.17
C PHE A 112 9.24 14.06 -1.28
N SER A 113 8.14 14.70 -1.66
CA SER A 113 6.86 14.58 -0.97
C SER A 113 6.33 13.14 -0.98
N ILE A 114 6.48 12.44 -2.11
CA ILE A 114 6.12 11.02 -2.23
C ILE A 114 7.01 10.15 -1.34
N ALA A 115 8.33 10.38 -1.36
CA ALA A 115 9.27 9.66 -0.49
C ALA A 115 8.98 9.88 1.00
N LEU A 116 8.62 11.11 1.39
CA LEU A 116 8.24 11.43 2.77
C LEU A 116 7.05 10.60 3.25
N LEU A 117 6.03 10.42 2.42
CA LEU A 117 4.80 9.74 2.81
C LEU A 117 4.88 8.22 2.67
N HIS A 118 5.57 7.71 1.64
CA HIS A 118 5.44 6.32 1.22
C HIS A 118 6.73 5.49 1.32
N PHE A 119 7.91 6.13 1.24
CA PHE A 119 9.22 5.46 1.18
C PHE A 119 10.26 6.14 2.09
N PRO A 120 10.17 5.94 3.41
CA PRO A 120 11.08 6.56 4.37
C PRO A 120 12.57 6.33 4.08
N GLU A 121 12.90 5.17 3.54
CA GLU A 121 14.24 4.74 3.14
C GLU A 121 14.81 5.54 1.97
N LEU A 122 13.98 6.09 1.08
CA LEU A 122 14.43 6.87 -0.08
C LEU A 122 14.59 8.37 0.22
N ARG A 123 14.03 8.84 1.34
CA ARG A 123 14.05 10.27 1.75
C ARG A 123 15.42 10.95 1.64
N PRO A 124 16.52 10.41 2.18
CA PRO A 124 17.81 11.12 2.13
C PRO A 124 18.32 11.31 0.70
N LEU A 125 18.16 10.31 -0.16
CA LEU A 125 18.59 10.37 -1.57
C LEU A 125 17.74 11.36 -2.37
N VAL A 126 16.42 11.32 -2.21
CA VAL A 126 15.52 12.23 -2.93
C VAL A 126 15.70 13.67 -2.45
N TYR A 127 15.97 13.89 -1.15
CA TYR A 127 16.32 15.21 -0.63
C TYR A 127 17.64 15.72 -1.21
N ALA A 128 18.68 14.88 -1.24
CA ALA A 128 19.97 15.24 -1.82
C ALA A 128 19.83 15.62 -3.30
N LEU A 129 19.04 14.84 -4.05
CA LEU A 129 18.74 15.14 -5.45
C LEU A 129 18.02 16.48 -5.61
N HIS A 130 17.01 16.75 -4.77
CA HIS A 130 16.30 18.03 -4.77
C HIS A 130 17.24 19.20 -4.46
N ALA A 131 18.10 19.07 -3.45
CA ALA A 131 19.04 20.10 -3.06
C ALA A 131 20.04 20.43 -4.19
N GLU A 132 20.63 19.41 -4.84
CA GLU A 132 21.53 19.64 -5.97
C GLU A 132 20.79 20.22 -7.18
N THR A 133 19.56 19.76 -7.46
CA THR A 133 18.71 20.33 -8.53
C THR A 133 18.44 21.82 -8.29
N ALA A 134 18.07 22.18 -7.07
CA ALA A 134 17.79 23.57 -6.71
C ALA A 134 19.04 24.45 -6.79
N LYS A 135 20.21 23.94 -6.37
CA LYS A 135 21.48 24.65 -6.51
C LYS A 135 21.82 24.88 -7.99
N TYR A 136 21.68 23.86 -8.83
CA TYR A 136 21.99 23.94 -10.26
C TYR A 136 21.07 24.93 -10.98
N GLU A 137 19.75 24.83 -10.78
CA GLU A 137 18.81 25.79 -11.36
C GLU A 137 19.11 27.22 -10.90
N THR A 138 19.33 27.43 -9.60
CA THR A 138 19.68 28.76 -9.06
C THR A 138 20.99 29.27 -9.69
N GLY A 139 21.99 28.40 -9.84
CA GLY A 139 23.25 28.73 -10.50
C GLY A 139 23.08 29.17 -11.95
N LEU A 140 22.25 28.45 -12.72
CA LEU A 140 21.92 28.78 -14.11
C LEU A 140 21.24 30.15 -14.23
N TRP A 141 20.21 30.40 -13.43
CA TRP A 141 19.41 31.63 -13.53
C TRP A 141 20.14 32.88 -13.05
N PHE A 142 21.03 32.75 -12.06
CA PHE A 142 21.76 33.88 -11.49
C PHE A 142 23.20 34.02 -12.00
N HIS A 143 23.61 33.19 -12.98
CA HIS A 143 24.97 33.17 -13.54
C HIS A 143 26.07 33.01 -12.47
N ARG A 144 25.82 32.15 -11.47
CA ARG A 144 26.71 31.88 -10.33
C ARG A 144 27.19 30.44 -10.28
N LEU A 145 27.22 29.76 -11.43
CA LEU A 145 27.79 28.41 -11.53
C LEU A 145 29.32 28.50 -11.40
N GLU A 146 29.84 28.06 -10.26
CA GLU A 146 31.29 27.96 -10.05
C GLU A 146 31.91 26.83 -10.90
N ASP A 147 31.16 25.75 -11.13
CA ASP A 147 31.53 24.61 -12.00
C ASP A 147 30.26 23.81 -12.38
N GLU A 148 29.79 23.98 -13.63
CA GLU A 148 28.57 23.37 -14.13
C GLU A 148 28.69 21.85 -14.27
N ASP A 149 29.81 21.37 -14.82
CA ASP A 149 30.07 19.96 -15.06
C ASP A 149 30.14 19.19 -13.73
N ALA A 150 30.83 19.74 -12.74
CA ALA A 150 30.91 19.11 -11.41
C ALA A 150 29.55 19.04 -10.71
N MET A 151 28.63 19.98 -10.97
CA MET A 151 27.27 19.93 -10.43
C MET A 151 26.40 18.88 -11.12
N LEU A 152 26.51 18.75 -12.44
CA LEU A 152 25.82 17.70 -13.20
C LEU A 152 26.34 16.30 -12.82
N ASP A 153 27.64 16.14 -12.60
CA ASP A 153 28.23 14.89 -12.15
C ASP A 153 27.70 14.47 -10.78
N ARG A 154 27.65 15.41 -9.82
CA ARG A 154 27.05 15.15 -8.49
C ARG A 154 25.58 14.78 -8.61
N TRP A 155 24.82 15.51 -9.42
CA TRP A 155 23.40 15.22 -9.65
C TRP A 155 23.20 13.83 -10.26
N SER A 156 24.00 13.48 -11.26
CA SER A 156 23.98 12.19 -11.95
C SER A 156 24.33 11.02 -11.02
N ALA A 157 25.34 11.20 -10.16
CA ALA A 157 25.72 10.22 -9.14
C ALA A 157 24.56 9.95 -8.18
N ILE A 158 23.94 11.00 -7.62
CA ILE A 158 22.80 10.85 -6.71
C ILE A 158 21.60 10.20 -7.41
N ARG A 159 21.31 10.56 -8.66
CA ARG A 159 20.24 9.91 -9.44
C ARG A 159 20.52 8.42 -9.64
N THR A 160 21.77 8.04 -9.87
CA THR A 160 22.16 6.64 -10.04
C THR A 160 21.98 5.86 -8.75
N GLU A 161 22.46 6.40 -7.62
CA GLU A 161 22.22 5.80 -6.30
C GLU A 161 20.72 5.67 -5.98
N LEU A 162 19.92 6.68 -6.34
CA LEU A 162 18.47 6.63 -6.19
C LEU A 162 17.83 5.56 -7.07
N ALA A 163 18.32 5.36 -8.30
CA ALA A 163 17.82 4.31 -9.20
C ALA A 163 18.02 2.92 -8.58
N ASP A 164 19.21 2.65 -8.05
CA ASP A 164 19.54 1.38 -7.39
C ASP A 164 18.66 1.15 -6.14
N ALA A 165 18.43 2.21 -5.37
CA ALA A 165 17.56 2.16 -4.19
C ALA A 165 16.08 1.92 -4.57
N VAL A 166 15.59 2.55 -5.65
CA VAL A 166 14.25 2.34 -6.19
C VAL A 166 14.09 0.91 -6.72
N GLU A 167 15.08 0.37 -7.42
CA GLU A 167 15.06 -1.02 -7.87
C GLU A 167 15.01 -2.00 -6.69
N THR A 168 15.78 -1.72 -5.64
CA THR A 168 15.77 -2.51 -4.40
C THR A 168 14.40 -2.45 -3.72
N ALA A 169 13.80 -1.25 -3.60
CA ALA A 169 12.47 -1.07 -3.05
C ALA A 169 11.39 -1.80 -3.88
N SER A 170 11.50 -1.77 -5.20
CA SER A 170 10.63 -2.49 -6.13
C SER A 170 10.72 -4.01 -5.94
N ARG A 171 11.94 -4.56 -5.83
CA ARG A 171 12.16 -5.98 -5.55
C ARG A 171 11.56 -6.40 -4.21
N ASN A 172 11.73 -5.60 -3.18
CA ASN A 172 11.15 -5.87 -1.85
C ASN A 172 9.62 -5.87 -1.86
N LEU A 173 8.99 -5.05 -2.72
CA LEU A 173 7.54 -5.04 -2.90
C LEU A 173 7.01 -6.29 -3.64
N GLN A 174 7.83 -6.93 -4.47
CA GLN A 174 7.47 -8.14 -5.22
C GLN A 174 7.68 -9.45 -4.43
N GLN A 175 8.63 -9.46 -3.49
CA GLN A 175 8.99 -10.66 -2.72
C GLN A 175 8.06 -10.93 -1.51
N HIS A 176 7.29 -9.93 -1.08
CA HIS A 176 6.36 -10.04 0.04
C HIS A 176 4.94 -10.02 -0.45
#